data_AF-F9G2D7-F1
#
_entry.id   AF-F9G2D7-F1
#
_cell.length_a   1.000
_cell.length_b   1.000
_cell.length_c   1.000
_cell.angle_alpha   90.00
_cell.angle_beta   90.00
_cell.angle_gamma   90.00
#
_symmetry.space_group_name_H-M   'P 1'
#
loop_
_entity.id
_entity.type
_entity.pdbx_description
1 polymer ?
#
loop_
_entity_poly.entity_id
_entity_poly.type
_entity_poly.pdbx_seq_one_letter_code
_entity_poly.pdbx_strand_id
1 'polypeptide(L)'
;MSDEQKPTNRKPLATFPRPTKKYRSEPYDRISLANSGFDGTGKTVFITGGATGVGYAIANAFAKAGARRIILVSRTVRSLENAKKSLSAQYPSLECLVFAASLTDYQKITDIVQQINDIDVLVHSAVMVNEPIPVEQIPVSTAQELFVTNVFGALNLFTAYCNYKTWVDWDDIELAGDYAVWLAGSNSAFLEGRFTWATWDMDELLALKAQIEQDPSYLTIGLKL
;
A
#
# COMPACT_ATOMS: atom_id res chain seq x y z
N MET A 1 7.80 40.75 -5.32
CA MET A 1 6.39 40.77 -5.77
C MET A 1 5.68 39.68 -4.99
N SER A 2 4.66 40.07 -4.24
CA SER A 2 3.97 39.27 -3.22
C SER A 2 3.34 38.00 -3.78
N ASP A 3 3.55 36.88 -3.09
CA ASP A 3 2.86 35.61 -3.31
C ASP A 3 1.35 35.79 -3.06
N GLU A 4 0.59 36.00 -4.14
CA GLU A 4 -0.86 35.88 -4.11
C GLU A 4 -1.24 34.40 -3.95
N GLN A 5 -1.52 33.99 -2.72
CA GLN A 5 -2.17 32.71 -2.43
C GLN A 5 -3.54 32.69 -3.11
N LYS A 6 -3.68 31.85 -4.16
CA LYS A 6 -4.98 31.58 -4.77
C LYS A 6 -6.00 31.19 -3.68
N PRO A 7 -7.20 31.78 -3.65
CA PRO A 7 -8.21 31.47 -2.65
C PRO A 7 -8.58 29.98 -2.71
N THR A 8 -8.45 29.28 -1.59
CA THR A 8 -8.83 27.87 -1.48
C THR A 8 -10.34 27.77 -1.29
N ASN A 9 -11.07 27.52 -2.37
CA ASN A 9 -12.53 27.39 -2.38
C ASN A 9 -13.05 26.08 -1.73
N ARG A 10 -12.27 25.47 -0.81
CA ARG A 10 -12.67 24.24 -0.13
C ARG A 10 -13.66 24.57 0.97
N LYS A 11 -14.89 24.07 0.85
CA LYS A 11 -15.90 24.15 1.93
C LYS A 11 -15.29 23.62 3.24
N PRO A 12 -15.56 24.26 4.39
CA PRO A 12 -15.10 23.77 5.68
C PRO A 12 -15.57 22.33 5.89
N LEU A 13 -14.65 21.45 6.28
CA LEU A 13 -14.89 20.01 6.48
C LEU A 13 -16.03 19.71 7.47
N ALA A 14 -16.41 20.67 8.30
CA ALA A 14 -17.55 20.62 9.20
C ALA A 14 -18.93 20.55 8.50
N THR A 15 -19.00 20.80 7.19
CA THR A 15 -20.26 20.84 6.43
C THR A 15 -20.68 19.49 5.83
N PHE A 16 -19.86 18.44 5.94
CA PHE A 16 -20.20 17.11 5.43
C PHE A 16 -20.96 16.27 6.48
N PRO A 17 -22.10 15.63 6.12
CA PRO A 17 -22.85 14.78 7.03
C PRO A 17 -21.99 13.58 7.45
N ARG A 18 -21.91 13.32 8.76
CA ARG A 18 -21.05 12.27 9.30
C ARG A 18 -21.54 11.69 10.63
N PRO A 19 -21.23 10.41 10.91
CA PRO A 19 -21.65 9.74 12.14
C PRO A 19 -20.85 10.16 13.39
N THR A 20 -19.69 10.82 13.25
CA THR A 20 -18.84 11.22 14.38
C THR A 20 -18.59 12.74 14.41
N LYS A 21 -18.64 13.34 15.61
CA LYS A 21 -18.50 14.80 15.78
C LYS A 21 -17.05 15.30 15.72
N LYS A 22 -16.08 14.45 16.08
CA LYS A 22 -14.66 14.83 16.23
C LYS A 22 -13.88 14.63 14.94
N TYR A 23 -13.25 15.70 14.46
CA TYR A 23 -12.28 15.63 13.37
C TYR A 23 -10.88 15.40 13.96
N ARG A 24 -10.11 14.46 13.40
CA ARG A 24 -8.72 14.19 13.80
C ARG A 24 -7.82 14.51 12.62
N SER A 25 -6.81 15.34 12.88
CA SER A 25 -5.68 15.55 11.97
C SER A 25 -4.43 14.78 12.41
N GLU A 26 -4.46 14.21 13.62
CA GLU A 26 -3.36 13.46 14.23
C GLU A 26 -3.69 11.96 14.34
N PRO A 27 -2.67 11.08 14.33
CA PRO A 27 -2.85 9.64 14.57
C PRO A 27 -3.54 9.35 15.92
N TYR A 28 -4.27 8.24 15.99
CA TYR A 28 -4.75 7.72 17.27
C TYR A 28 -3.58 7.13 18.07
N ASP A 29 -3.61 7.21 19.40
CA ASP A 29 -2.53 6.72 20.26
C ASP A 29 -2.14 5.25 19.95
N ARG A 30 -3.14 4.40 19.69
CA ARG A 30 -2.96 2.97 19.33
C ARG A 30 -2.21 2.71 18.02
N ILE A 31 -2.13 3.71 17.13
CA ILE A 31 -1.40 3.63 15.85
C ILE A 31 -0.32 4.73 15.76
N SER A 32 0.00 5.38 16.88
CA SER A 32 1.08 6.33 16.91
C SER A 32 2.42 5.61 16.69
N LEU A 33 3.39 6.32 16.13
CA LEU A 33 4.73 5.75 15.89
C LEU A 33 5.39 5.22 17.18
N ALA A 34 5.09 5.84 18.34
CA ALA A 34 5.60 5.37 19.63
C ALA A 34 5.08 3.97 20.01
N ASN A 35 3.92 3.58 19.49
CA ASN A 35 3.24 2.33 19.82
C ASN A 35 3.16 1.36 18.62
N SER A 36 3.73 1.70 17.47
CA SER A 36 3.59 0.88 16.25
C SER A 36 4.57 -0.30 16.19
N GLY A 37 5.67 -0.26 16.96
CA GLY A 37 6.71 -1.29 16.93
C GLY A 37 7.49 -1.38 15.61
N PHE A 38 7.27 -0.45 14.67
CA PHE A 38 7.97 -0.45 13.39
C PHE A 38 9.38 0.12 13.53
N ASP A 39 10.38 -0.66 13.11
CA ASP A 39 11.78 -0.22 13.00
C ASP A 39 12.11 0.15 11.54
N GLY A 40 12.25 1.45 11.28
CA GLY A 40 12.64 1.97 9.96
C GLY A 40 14.13 1.81 9.64
N THR A 41 14.96 1.36 10.59
CA THR A 41 16.40 1.30 10.42
C THR A 41 16.77 0.44 9.21
N GLY A 42 17.59 1.02 8.32
CA GLY A 42 18.04 0.38 7.09
C GLY A 42 17.03 0.38 5.94
N LYS A 43 15.75 0.73 6.19
CA LYS A 43 14.67 0.57 5.22
C LYS A 43 14.62 1.66 4.14
N THR A 44 14.39 1.25 2.90
CA THR A 44 14.03 2.14 1.78
C THR A 44 12.52 2.16 1.57
N VAL A 45 11.92 3.35 1.62
CA VAL A 45 10.48 3.55 1.40
C VAL A 45 10.26 4.31 0.10
N PHE A 46 9.49 3.73 -0.82
CA PHE A 46 9.14 4.31 -2.11
C PHE A 46 7.70 4.81 -2.11
N ILE A 47 7.49 6.09 -2.44
CA ILE A 47 6.19 6.75 -2.30
C ILE A 47 5.83 7.50 -3.57
N THR A 48 4.80 7.02 -4.27
CA THR A 48 4.18 7.79 -5.36
C THR A 48 3.22 8.83 -4.80
N GLY A 49 3.17 10.02 -5.40
CA GLY A 49 2.38 11.13 -4.87
C GLY A 49 2.94 11.72 -3.56
N GLY A 50 4.18 11.36 -3.19
CA GLY A 50 4.77 11.69 -1.90
C GLY A 50 5.23 13.15 -1.73
N ALA A 51 5.10 14.01 -2.75
CA ALA A 51 5.57 15.39 -2.67
C ALA A 51 4.63 16.34 -1.90
N THR A 52 3.35 15.99 -1.73
CA THR A 52 2.35 16.88 -1.08
C THR A 52 1.30 16.08 -0.31
N GLY A 53 0.48 16.77 0.49
CA GLY A 53 -0.73 16.21 1.09
C GLY A 53 -0.51 14.93 1.88
N VAL A 54 -1.35 13.93 1.65
CA VAL A 54 -1.32 12.64 2.36
C VAL A 54 0.00 11.90 2.09
N GLY A 55 0.47 11.84 0.85
CA GLY A 55 1.72 11.16 0.50
C GLY A 55 2.93 11.77 1.22
N TYR A 56 2.98 13.11 1.33
CA TYR A 56 4.04 13.78 2.10
C TYR A 56 3.96 13.49 3.60
N ALA A 57 2.75 13.47 4.17
CA ALA A 57 2.56 13.11 5.58
C ALA A 57 3.02 11.67 5.85
N ILE A 58 2.76 10.74 4.93
CA ILE A 58 3.27 9.36 5.01
C ILE A 58 4.79 9.33 4.93
N ALA A 59 5.39 10.06 3.98
CA ALA A 59 6.85 10.18 3.86
C ALA A 59 7.50 10.69 5.15
N ASN A 60 6.91 11.73 5.75
CA ASN A 60 7.35 12.30 7.01
C ASN A 60 7.20 11.30 8.18
N ALA A 61 6.13 10.50 8.20
CA ALA A 61 5.93 9.48 9.23
C ALA A 61 7.00 8.38 9.15
N PHE A 62 7.34 7.89 7.95
CA PHE A 62 8.43 6.91 7.77
C PHE A 62 9.80 7.50 8.09
N ALA A 63 10.06 8.75 7.70
CA ALA A 63 11.28 9.45 8.08
C ALA A 63 11.42 9.57 9.61
N LYS A 64 10.34 9.96 10.29
CA LYS A 64 10.27 10.02 11.76
C LYS A 64 10.45 8.64 12.41
N ALA A 65 10.07 7.57 11.72
CA ALA A 65 10.27 6.19 12.15
C ALA A 65 11.69 5.64 11.91
N GLY A 66 12.62 6.49 11.44
CA GLY A 66 14.02 6.10 11.24
C GLY A 66 14.31 5.42 9.90
N ALA A 67 13.42 5.55 8.90
CA ALA A 67 13.69 5.09 7.53
C ALA A 67 15.05 5.61 7.05
N ARG A 68 15.90 4.72 6.53
CA ARG A 68 17.21 5.09 5.96
C ARG A 68 17.05 5.98 4.73
N ARG A 69 16.09 5.63 3.88
CA ARG A 69 15.89 6.28 2.58
C ARG A 69 14.42 6.46 2.25
N ILE A 70 14.06 7.65 1.78
CA ILE A 70 12.74 7.97 1.21
C ILE A 70 12.91 8.30 -0.28
N ILE A 71 12.15 7.62 -1.14
CA ILE A 71 12.03 7.91 -2.56
C ILE A 71 10.67 8.56 -2.82
N LEU A 72 10.67 9.80 -3.31
CA LEU A 72 9.44 10.50 -3.69
C LEU A 72 9.29 10.53 -5.20
N VAL A 73 8.17 10.02 -5.70
CA VAL A 73 7.81 10.11 -7.13
C VAL A 73 6.56 10.97 -7.26
N SER A 74 6.64 12.04 -8.04
CA SER A 74 5.52 12.93 -8.33
C SER A 74 5.75 13.69 -9.64
N ARG A 75 4.75 14.37 -10.18
CA ARG A 75 4.89 15.05 -11.49
C ARG A 75 5.63 16.39 -11.40
N THR A 76 5.39 17.16 -10.35
CA THR A 76 5.83 18.55 -10.24
C THR A 76 7.18 18.65 -9.56
N VAL A 77 8.23 19.01 -10.32
CA VAL A 77 9.61 19.17 -9.83
C VAL A 77 9.70 20.11 -8.62
N ARG A 78 9.05 21.28 -8.69
CA ARG A 78 9.07 22.24 -7.56
C ARG A 78 8.51 21.65 -6.26
N SER A 79 7.43 20.87 -6.35
CA SER A 79 6.84 20.22 -5.17
C SER A 79 7.78 19.16 -4.59
N LEU A 80 8.46 18.40 -5.45
CA LEU A 80 9.45 17.41 -5.03
C LEU A 80 10.64 18.07 -4.33
N GLU A 81 11.20 19.14 -4.90
CA GLU A 81 12.32 19.86 -4.29
C GLU A 81 11.96 20.46 -2.92
N ASN A 82 10.75 21.02 -2.81
CA ASN A 82 10.27 21.53 -1.52
C ASN A 82 10.11 20.40 -0.49
N ALA A 83 9.54 19.25 -0.89
CA ALA A 83 9.37 18.09 -0.02
C ALA A 83 10.72 17.55 0.45
N LYS A 84 11.68 17.38 -0.47
CA LYS A 84 13.05 16.96 -0.18
C LYS A 84 13.73 17.90 0.79
N LYS A 85 13.72 19.21 0.51
CA LYS A 85 14.31 20.23 1.39
C LYS A 85 13.73 20.17 2.80
N SER A 86 12.40 20.03 2.91
CA SER A 86 11.71 19.96 4.19
C SER A 86 12.05 18.68 4.98
N LEU A 87 12.10 17.52 4.31
CA LEU A 87 12.45 16.26 4.96
C LEU A 87 13.93 16.24 5.39
N SER A 88 14.84 16.65 4.51
CA SER A 88 16.28 16.69 4.83
C SER A 88 16.61 17.70 5.94
N ALA A 89 15.86 18.79 6.07
CA ALA A 89 16.03 19.74 7.18
C ALA A 89 15.56 19.16 8.53
N GLN A 90 14.50 18.37 8.53
CA GLN A 90 13.95 17.76 9.75
C GLN A 90 14.69 16.47 10.16
N TYR A 91 15.22 15.73 9.20
CA TYR A 91 15.89 14.44 9.39
C TYR A 91 17.24 14.43 8.66
N PRO A 92 18.32 14.98 9.24
CA PRO A 92 19.60 15.12 8.55
C PRO A 92 20.28 13.81 8.13
N SER A 93 19.96 12.69 8.79
CA SER A 93 20.46 11.36 8.45
C SER A 93 19.67 10.66 7.34
N LEU A 94 18.55 11.23 6.90
CA LEU A 94 17.69 10.64 5.89
C LEU A 94 18.25 10.89 4.48
N GLU A 95 18.42 9.82 3.71
CA GLU A 95 18.63 9.94 2.27
C GLU A 95 17.27 10.17 1.57
N CYS A 96 17.04 11.37 1.04
CA CYS A 96 15.82 11.70 0.29
C CYS A 96 16.11 11.85 -1.21
N LEU A 97 15.59 10.92 -2.02
CA LEU A 97 15.67 10.97 -3.48
C LEU A 97 14.31 11.35 -4.07
N VAL A 98 14.34 12.04 -5.21
CA VAL A 98 13.14 12.54 -5.87
C VAL A 98 13.17 12.23 -7.36
N PHE A 99 12.01 11.85 -7.91
CA PHE A 99 11.86 11.56 -9.34
C PHE A 99 10.60 12.21 -9.89
N ALA A 100 10.78 13.02 -10.95
CA ALA A 100 9.69 13.66 -11.65
C ALA A 100 9.07 12.71 -12.68
N ALA A 101 7.94 12.08 -12.38
CA ALA A 101 7.26 11.13 -13.27
C ALA A 101 5.73 11.14 -13.10
N SER A 102 5.03 10.84 -14.19
CA SER A 102 3.61 10.47 -14.17
C SER A 102 3.49 8.96 -14.00
N LEU A 103 2.45 8.49 -13.31
CA LEU A 103 2.15 7.05 -13.25
C LEU A 103 1.77 6.46 -14.61
N THR A 104 1.34 7.32 -15.54
CA THR A 104 1.00 6.95 -16.92
C THR A 104 2.24 6.86 -17.82
N ASP A 105 3.42 7.22 -17.32
CA ASP A 105 4.70 7.03 -18.01
C ASP A 105 5.32 5.71 -17.54
N TYR A 106 4.82 4.62 -18.10
CA TYR A 106 5.09 3.27 -17.60
C TYR A 106 6.56 2.90 -17.66
N GLN A 107 7.24 3.25 -18.75
CA GLN A 107 8.67 2.95 -18.90
C GLN A 107 9.48 3.70 -17.84
N LYS A 108 9.20 5.00 -17.65
CA LYS A 108 9.92 5.79 -16.65
C LYS A 108 9.70 5.28 -15.23
N ILE A 109 8.49 4.82 -14.89
CA ILE A 109 8.24 4.18 -13.59
C ILE A 109 9.07 2.91 -13.43
N THR A 110 9.10 2.05 -14.46
CA THR A 110 9.92 0.84 -14.47
C THR A 110 11.40 1.17 -14.28
N ASP A 111 11.93 2.13 -15.02
CA ASP A 111 13.33 2.56 -14.94
C ASP A 111 13.68 3.07 -13.53
N ILE A 112 12.79 3.86 -12.91
CA ILE A 112 12.99 4.36 -11.54
C ILE A 112 13.00 3.20 -10.55
N VAL A 113 12.04 2.27 -10.63
CA VAL A 113 11.97 1.12 -9.71
C VAL A 113 13.24 0.26 -9.82
N GLN A 114 13.69 -0.02 -11.06
CA GLN A 114 14.92 -0.75 -11.33
C GLN A 114 16.18 0.01 -10.87
N GLN A 115 16.20 1.35 -11.00
CA GLN A 115 17.32 2.17 -10.54
C GLN A 115 17.48 2.11 -9.02
N ILE A 116 16.39 2.08 -8.26
CA ILE A 116 16.44 2.01 -6.80
C ILE A 116 16.86 0.60 -6.33
N ASN A 117 16.25 -0.44 -6.89
CA ASN A 117 16.58 -1.86 -6.71
C ASN A 117 16.70 -2.40 -5.26
N ASP A 118 16.31 -1.61 -4.24
CA ASP A 118 16.39 -1.99 -2.84
C ASP A 118 15.17 -1.50 -2.03
N ILE A 119 13.98 -1.48 -2.64
CA ILE A 119 12.75 -0.98 -2.00
C ILE A 119 12.21 -2.01 -0.99
N ASP A 120 12.15 -1.63 0.29
CA ASP A 120 11.53 -2.41 1.36
C ASP A 120 10.03 -2.20 1.45
N VAL A 121 9.60 -0.94 1.32
CA VAL A 121 8.19 -0.52 1.49
C VAL A 121 7.75 0.26 0.27
N LEU A 122 6.71 -0.22 -0.42
CA LEU A 122 6.05 0.49 -1.50
C LEU A 122 4.75 1.13 -1.00
N VAL A 123 4.62 2.44 -1.16
CA VAL A 123 3.40 3.21 -0.88
C VAL A 123 2.89 3.81 -2.18
N HIS A 124 1.77 3.31 -2.66
CA HIS A 124 1.04 3.94 -3.76
C HIS A 124 0.06 4.98 -3.19
N SER A 125 0.40 6.26 -3.30
CA SER A 125 -0.46 7.38 -2.86
C SER A 125 -0.79 8.37 -3.96
N ALA A 126 -0.17 8.27 -5.14
CA ALA A 126 -0.51 9.13 -6.27
C ALA A 126 -1.93 8.82 -6.77
N VAL A 127 -2.73 9.86 -6.90
CA VAL A 127 -4.10 9.77 -7.40
C VAL A 127 -4.40 11.01 -8.24
N MET A 128 -5.17 10.82 -9.31
CA MET A 128 -5.86 11.89 -10.00
C MET A 128 -7.28 11.97 -9.45
N VAL A 129 -7.71 13.18 -9.11
CA VAL A 129 -9.07 13.48 -8.67
C VAL A 129 -9.59 14.62 -9.53
N ASN A 130 -10.81 14.49 -10.02
CA ASN A 130 -11.52 15.58 -10.67
C ASN A 130 -12.10 16.55 -9.63
N GLU A 131 -12.45 17.75 -10.08
CA GLU A 131 -13.23 18.69 -9.28
C GLU A 131 -14.58 18.05 -8.88
N PRO A 132 -15.09 18.35 -7.67
CA PRO A 132 -16.33 17.76 -7.18
C PRO A 132 -17.54 18.38 -7.89
N ILE A 133 -17.88 17.83 -9.04
CA ILE A 133 -19.06 18.16 -9.85
C ILE A 133 -20.06 17.00 -9.84
N PRO A 134 -21.36 17.24 -10.14
CA PRO A 134 -22.33 16.17 -10.32
C PRO A 134 -21.86 15.13 -11.35
N VAL A 135 -22.18 13.85 -11.12
CA VAL A 135 -21.62 12.73 -11.90
C VAL A 135 -21.97 12.82 -13.38
N GLU A 136 -23.17 13.29 -13.70
CA GLU A 136 -23.67 13.51 -15.05
C GLU A 136 -22.95 14.63 -15.80
N GLN A 137 -22.17 15.46 -15.10
CA GLN A 137 -21.36 16.54 -15.68
C GLN A 137 -19.91 16.15 -15.91
N ILE A 138 -19.48 14.96 -15.49
CA ILE A 138 -18.11 14.48 -15.68
C ILE A 138 -17.96 14.04 -17.15
N PRO A 139 -17.05 14.65 -17.93
CA PRO A 139 -16.78 14.19 -19.29
C PRO A 139 -16.25 12.75 -19.27
N VAL A 140 -16.68 11.93 -20.24
CA VAL A 140 -16.18 10.56 -20.38
C VAL A 140 -14.66 10.51 -20.51
N SER A 141 -14.05 11.48 -21.19
CA SER A 141 -12.59 11.62 -21.30
C SER A 141 -11.92 11.80 -19.93
N THR A 142 -12.49 12.63 -19.06
CA THR A 142 -11.99 12.80 -17.68
C THR A 142 -12.13 11.50 -16.89
N ALA A 143 -13.24 10.79 -17.01
CA ALA A 143 -13.42 9.48 -16.38
C ALA A 143 -12.38 8.45 -16.89
N GLN A 144 -12.07 8.46 -18.18
CA GLN A 144 -11.02 7.62 -18.78
C GLN A 144 -9.64 7.99 -18.25
N GLU A 145 -9.28 9.27 -18.18
CA GLU A 145 -7.99 9.72 -17.62
C GLU A 145 -7.81 9.33 -16.15
N LEU A 146 -8.89 9.44 -15.36
CA LEU A 146 -8.93 8.98 -13.97
C LEU A 146 -8.67 7.47 -13.90
N PHE A 147 -9.35 6.68 -14.74
CA PHE A 147 -9.18 5.23 -14.77
C PHE A 147 -7.75 4.85 -15.18
N VAL A 148 -7.22 5.46 -16.24
CA VAL A 148 -5.85 5.23 -16.71
C VAL A 148 -4.84 5.56 -15.61
N THR A 149 -4.99 6.69 -14.93
CA THR A 149 -4.03 7.10 -13.89
C THR A 149 -4.14 6.24 -12.63
N ASN A 150 -5.36 6.06 -12.12
CA ASN A 150 -5.61 5.47 -10.80
C ASN A 150 -5.66 3.93 -10.82
N VAL A 151 -5.97 3.33 -11.96
CA VAL A 151 -6.06 1.86 -12.11
C VAL A 151 -4.85 1.35 -12.88
N PHE A 152 -4.68 1.74 -14.14
CA PHE A 152 -3.57 1.22 -14.96
C PHE A 152 -2.21 1.73 -14.50
N GLY A 153 -2.11 3.00 -14.07
CA GLY A 153 -0.89 3.53 -13.47
C GLY A 153 -0.51 2.82 -12.17
N ALA A 154 -1.49 2.46 -11.34
CA ALA A 154 -1.26 1.68 -10.11
C ALA A 154 -0.82 0.25 -10.42
N LEU A 155 -1.51 -0.42 -11.36
CA LEU A 155 -1.17 -1.76 -11.82
C LEU A 155 0.24 -1.79 -12.40
N ASN A 156 0.60 -0.84 -13.27
CA ASN A 156 1.94 -0.78 -13.85
C ASN A 156 3.04 -0.58 -12.81
N LEU A 157 2.82 0.29 -11.81
CA LEU A 157 3.74 0.44 -10.68
C LEU A 157 3.92 -0.88 -9.94
N PHE A 158 2.83 -1.59 -9.67
CA PHE A 158 2.87 -2.88 -8.99
C PHE A 158 3.59 -3.94 -9.83
N THR A 159 3.31 -4.03 -11.13
CA THR A 159 4.02 -4.92 -12.06
C THR A 159 5.53 -4.61 -12.09
N ALA A 160 5.92 -3.34 -12.16
CA ALA A 160 7.32 -2.95 -12.10
C ALA A 160 7.98 -3.36 -10.77
N TYR A 161 7.24 -3.21 -9.66
CA TYR A 161 7.69 -3.65 -8.33
C TYR A 161 7.86 -5.18 -8.25
N CYS A 162 6.88 -5.96 -8.71
CA CYS A 162 6.96 -7.43 -8.70
C CYS A 162 8.05 -7.98 -9.63
N ASN A 163 8.31 -7.32 -10.76
CA ASN A 163 9.34 -7.77 -11.70
C ASN A 163 10.76 -7.63 -11.16
N TYR A 164 11.05 -6.69 -10.25
CA TYR A 164 12.36 -6.62 -9.60
C TYR A 164 12.40 -7.41 -8.28
N LYS A 165 11.26 -7.56 -7.60
CA LYS A 165 11.13 -8.30 -6.34
C LYS A 165 10.35 -9.60 -6.57
N THR A 166 11.07 -10.69 -6.85
CA THR A 166 10.53 -12.05 -6.91
C THR A 166 10.26 -12.59 -5.49
N TRP A 167 9.16 -12.17 -4.86
CA TRP A 167 8.74 -12.64 -3.53
C TRP A 167 7.49 -13.51 -3.57
N VAL A 168 6.87 -13.65 -4.73
CA VAL A 168 5.69 -14.49 -4.86
C VAL A 168 6.15 -15.81 -5.43
N ASP A 169 6.43 -16.75 -4.53
CA ASP A 169 6.30 -18.16 -4.86
C ASP A 169 4.82 -18.36 -5.17
N TRP A 170 4.48 -18.26 -6.45
CA TRP A 170 3.11 -18.50 -6.89
C TRP A 170 2.82 -19.97 -6.67
N ASP A 171 1.80 -20.25 -5.86
CA ASP A 171 1.28 -21.61 -5.74
C ASP A 171 0.83 -22.11 -7.11
N ASP A 172 1.08 -23.39 -7.39
CA ASP A 172 0.59 -24.02 -8.60
C ASP A 172 -0.94 -24.16 -8.54
N ILE A 173 -1.63 -23.94 -9.65
CA ILE A 173 -3.07 -24.18 -9.75
C ILE A 173 -3.41 -25.66 -9.49
N GLU A 174 -2.48 -26.57 -9.78
CA GLU A 174 -2.57 -27.99 -9.45
C GLU A 174 -2.76 -28.20 -7.95
N LEU A 175 -2.16 -27.37 -7.09
CA LEU A 175 -2.30 -27.48 -5.64
C LEU A 175 -3.76 -27.35 -5.20
N ALA A 176 -4.49 -26.37 -5.74
CA ALA A 176 -5.91 -26.19 -5.43
C ALA A 176 -6.78 -27.31 -6.00
N GLY A 177 -6.41 -27.84 -7.18
CA GLY A 177 -7.08 -28.97 -7.82
C GLY A 177 -6.91 -30.26 -7.03
N ASP A 178 -5.67 -30.61 -6.71
CA ASP A 178 -5.30 -31.81 -5.96
C ASP A 178 -5.88 -31.78 -4.55
N TYR A 179 -5.85 -30.61 -3.90
CA TYR A 179 -6.49 -30.39 -2.61
C TYR A 179 -8.00 -30.70 -2.65
N ALA A 180 -8.71 -30.18 -3.65
CA ALA A 180 -10.15 -30.39 -3.81
C ALA A 180 -10.50 -31.86 -4.11
N VAL A 181 -9.70 -32.54 -4.94
CA VAL A 181 -9.87 -33.97 -5.24
C VAL A 181 -9.57 -34.83 -4.02
N TRP A 182 -8.49 -34.53 -3.29
CA TRP A 182 -8.11 -35.24 -2.07
C TRP A 182 -9.17 -35.11 -0.97
N LEU A 183 -9.78 -33.92 -0.82
CA LEU A 183 -10.87 -33.70 0.14
C LEU A 183 -12.07 -34.62 -0.07
N ALA A 184 -12.32 -35.04 -1.31
CA ALA A 184 -13.40 -35.98 -1.63
C ALA A 184 -13.08 -37.44 -1.24
N GLY A 185 -11.83 -37.75 -0.87
CA GLY A 185 -11.39 -39.08 -0.46
C GLY A 185 -11.59 -39.36 1.02
N SER A 186 -11.58 -40.63 1.43
CA SER A 186 -11.76 -41.04 2.84
C SER A 186 -10.65 -40.57 3.78
N ASN A 187 -9.47 -40.25 3.25
CA ASN A 187 -8.32 -39.81 4.04
C ASN A 187 -8.51 -38.41 4.63
N SER A 188 -9.46 -37.62 4.13
CA SER A 188 -9.77 -36.28 4.61
C SER A 188 -10.73 -36.22 5.80
N ALA A 189 -11.28 -37.36 6.24
CA ALA A 189 -12.35 -37.42 7.24
C ALA A 189 -12.01 -36.70 8.57
N PHE A 190 -10.72 -36.61 8.95
CA PHE A 190 -10.27 -35.89 10.14
C PHE A 190 -10.49 -34.36 10.05
N LEU A 191 -10.78 -33.82 8.88
CA LEU A 191 -11.08 -32.42 8.63
C LEU A 191 -12.58 -32.08 8.73
N GLU A 192 -13.43 -33.03 9.10
CA GLU A 192 -14.86 -32.76 9.26
C GLU A 192 -15.12 -31.60 10.25
N GLY A 193 -15.85 -30.58 9.78
CA GLY A 193 -16.13 -29.36 10.55
C GLY A 193 -14.92 -28.43 10.75
N ARG A 194 -13.80 -28.63 10.05
CA ARG A 194 -12.62 -27.74 10.09
C ARG A 194 -12.64 -26.72 8.95
N PHE A 195 -12.00 -25.58 9.19
CA PHE A 195 -11.68 -24.60 8.15
C PHE A 195 -10.33 -24.93 7.53
N THR A 196 -10.30 -24.97 6.20
CA THR A 196 -9.11 -25.27 5.43
C THR A 196 -9.02 -24.36 4.21
N TRP A 197 -7.82 -24.16 3.67
CA TRP A 197 -7.58 -23.30 2.51
C TRP A 197 -6.59 -23.96 1.55
N ALA A 198 -6.88 -23.84 0.25
CA ALA A 198 -6.21 -24.48 -0.89
C ALA A 198 -4.75 -24.07 -1.17
N THR A 199 -4.10 -23.30 -0.29
CA THR A 199 -2.68 -22.95 -0.39
C THR A 199 -1.80 -23.85 0.49
N TRP A 200 -2.26 -25.06 0.84
CA TRP A 200 -1.55 -25.98 1.73
C TRP A 200 -1.10 -27.23 0.98
N ASP A 201 0.15 -27.64 1.20
CA ASP A 201 0.66 -28.92 0.75
C ASP A 201 0.01 -30.09 1.51
N MET A 202 -0.29 -31.17 0.81
CA MET A 202 -1.04 -32.29 1.38
C MET A 202 -0.21 -33.17 2.31
N ASP A 203 1.07 -33.37 2.01
CA ASP A 203 1.97 -34.16 2.84
C ASP A 203 2.27 -33.41 4.14
N GLU A 204 2.42 -32.09 4.08
CA GLU A 204 2.54 -31.22 5.26
C GLU A 204 1.26 -31.24 6.11
N LEU A 205 0.08 -31.15 5.48
CA LEU A 205 -1.19 -31.21 6.20
C LEU A 205 -1.41 -32.58 6.87
N LEU A 206 -1.01 -33.67 6.22
CA LEU A 206 -1.03 -35.01 6.80
C LEU A 206 -0.10 -35.13 8.01
N ALA A 207 1.07 -34.48 7.98
CA ALA A 207 1.98 -34.44 9.11
C ALA A 207 1.37 -33.74 10.34
N LEU A 208 0.40 -32.84 10.15
CA LEU A 208 -0.33 -32.15 11.22
C LEU A 208 -1.54 -32.92 11.78
N LYS A 209 -1.88 -34.09 11.23
CA LYS A 209 -3.09 -34.85 11.59
C LYS A 209 -3.24 -35.06 13.10
N ALA A 210 -2.19 -35.52 13.78
CA ALA A 210 -2.24 -35.80 15.22
C ALA A 210 -2.56 -34.56 16.05
N GLN A 211 -2.06 -33.39 15.64
CA GLN A 211 -2.35 -32.11 16.30
C GLN A 211 -3.81 -31.69 16.09
N ILE A 212 -4.31 -31.81 14.86
CA ILE A 212 -5.70 -31.46 14.50
C ILE A 212 -6.71 -32.35 15.26
N GLU A 213 -6.38 -33.63 15.46
CA GLU A 213 -7.21 -34.56 16.23
C GLU A 213 -7.16 -34.28 17.75
N GLN A 214 -6.04 -33.76 18.26
CA GLN A 214 -5.85 -33.49 19.69
C GLN A 214 -6.36 -32.12 20.16
N ASP A 215 -6.33 -31.08 19.31
CA ASP A 215 -6.79 -29.73 19.64
C ASP A 215 -8.11 -29.40 18.90
N PRO A 216 -9.27 -29.48 19.58
CA PRO A 216 -10.56 -29.16 18.99
C PRO A 216 -10.71 -27.71 18.53
N SER A 217 -9.84 -26.80 18.99
CA SER A 217 -9.86 -25.39 18.59
C SER A 217 -9.00 -25.11 17.34
N TYR A 218 -8.11 -26.03 16.98
CA TYR A 218 -7.19 -25.85 15.87
C TYR A 218 -7.92 -25.95 14.53
N LEU A 219 -7.63 -25.01 13.61
CA LEU A 219 -8.28 -24.89 12.30
C LEU A 219 -9.81 -24.72 12.37
N THR A 220 -10.30 -23.95 13.33
CA THR A 220 -11.71 -23.54 13.43
C THR A 220 -11.84 -22.02 13.28
N ILE A 221 -13.00 -21.53 12.82
CA ILE A 221 -13.25 -20.09 12.67
C ILE A 221 -13.82 -19.54 13.99
N GLY A 222 -13.09 -18.62 14.64
CA GLY A 222 -13.56 -17.94 15.86
C GLY A 222 -12.45 -17.18 16.59
N LEU A 223 -12.84 -16.33 17.56
CA LEU A 223 -11.90 -15.68 18.47
C LEU A 223 -11.53 -16.64 19.61
N LYS A 224 -10.23 -16.85 19.81
CA LYS A 224 -9.67 -17.53 20.99
C LYS A 224 -9.43 -16.46 22.05
N LEU A 225 -10.13 -16.56 23.18
CA LEU A 225 -9.91 -15.72 24.37
C LEU A 225 -8.84 -16.34 25.27
#